data_AF-A0AAN6XQJ5-F1
#
_entry.id   AF-A0AAN6XQJ5-F1
#
_cell.length_a   1.000
_cell.length_b   1.000
_cell.length_c   1.000
_cell.angle_alpha   90.00
_cell.angle_beta   90.00
_cell.angle_gamma   90.00
#
_symmetry.space_group_name_H-M   'P 1'
#
loop_
_entity.id
_entity.type
_entity.pdbx_description
1 polymer ?
#
loop_
_entity_poly.entity_id
_entity_poly.type
_entity_poly.pdbx_seq_one_letter_code
_entity_poly.pdbx_strand_id
1 'polypeptide(L)'
;MGANFTGVRTGEDYYKRFCDPDASIDVEPPTTAEIPPQFPTSTIIETSTTDGTSTGTALPLAPTISNYPWPVVRDNGSNITSGYFLNDTGYDDVAVLAISGFSPPEMGGLKYLTDFQATVEAFLAKSRAENKTKLVIDVSENGGGLVAAAYELFAQLFPNTTPFSANNIRETDSLIQISHILSANAIEINNFNPINFNTSSNDTDPILEPITLENDTFTAYQHHPWNRTDPTFNITGIGNRLNAPPSPFTVENIILLTDGACSSTCATLARLLHSVNGTNNSKIKTVVVGGRPDPSLGSLTNTDTGPMQAVGGVAGSQVFYFSDLHEAAKAVLVFAPELNSTNTTKNEELLLLAEGYAMKRSLAGINGGKAAGSVNGKNDFVSLGDLEMLIQFLDYNEDVIGGVDEGNYCHFYYTKEMVLGPVKVWERGVDAFCGVEGGGGRLCLPLSG
;
A
#
# COMPACT_ATOMS: atom_id res chain seq x y z
N MET A 1 16.11 24.23 14.39
CA MET A 1 17.01 24.18 15.56
C MET A 1 17.14 22.74 16.05
N GLY A 2 18.30 22.32 16.57
CA GLY A 2 18.51 20.97 17.11
C GLY A 2 18.13 20.85 18.59
N ALA A 3 17.73 19.66 19.04
CA ALA A 3 17.41 19.40 20.44
C ALA A 3 18.63 19.60 21.37
N ASN A 4 18.40 19.98 22.63
CA ASN A 4 19.47 20.19 23.61
C ASN A 4 19.86 18.87 24.29
N PHE A 5 21.02 18.32 23.91
CA PHE A 5 21.60 17.09 24.46
C PHE A 5 22.50 17.30 25.69
N THR A 6 22.53 18.50 26.27
CA THR A 6 23.34 18.76 27.46
C THR A 6 22.91 17.83 28.60
N GLY A 7 23.86 17.07 29.14
CA GLY A 7 23.61 16.11 30.23
C GLY A 7 23.15 14.73 29.79
N VAL A 8 22.93 14.50 28.48
CA VAL A 8 22.58 13.18 27.95
C VAL A 8 23.86 12.37 27.71
N ARG A 9 24.14 11.38 28.57
CA ARG A 9 25.36 10.56 28.51
C ARG A 9 25.07 9.08 28.27
N THR A 10 23.86 8.64 28.57
CA THR A 10 23.39 7.26 28.45
C THR A 10 22.05 7.20 27.72
N GLY A 11 21.66 6.00 27.29
CA GLY A 11 20.31 5.76 26.77
C GLY A 11 19.21 6.05 27.79
N GLU A 12 19.49 5.88 29.09
CA GLU A 12 18.57 6.21 30.17
C GLU A 12 18.40 7.73 30.32
N ASP A 13 19.48 8.51 30.22
CA ASP A 13 19.40 9.98 30.21
C ASP A 13 18.62 10.49 29.00
N TYR A 14 18.83 9.87 27.84
CA TYR A 14 18.08 10.17 26.62
C TYR A 14 16.59 9.87 26.81
N TYR A 15 16.26 8.69 27.34
CA TYR A 15 14.87 8.29 27.60
C TYR A 15 14.18 9.26 28.56
N LYS A 16 14.79 9.53 29.73
CA LYS A 16 14.24 10.46 30.73
C LYS A 16 14.05 11.87 30.19
N ARG A 17 14.91 12.32 29.27
CA ARG A 17 14.87 13.69 28.74
C ARG A 17 13.90 13.87 27.59
N PHE A 18 13.78 12.87 26.70
CA PHE A 18 13.08 13.03 25.43
C PHE A 18 11.93 12.04 25.21
N CYS A 19 11.85 10.96 25.99
CA CYS A 19 10.92 9.85 25.75
C CYS A 19 10.04 9.51 26.96
N ASP A 20 10.24 10.16 28.12
CA ASP A 20 9.46 9.98 29.33
C ASP A 20 8.15 10.78 29.23
N PRO A 21 7.00 10.11 29.01
CA PRO A 21 5.71 10.77 28.82
C PRO A 21 5.12 11.32 30.13
N ASP A 22 5.66 10.90 31.28
CA ASP A 22 5.19 11.30 32.61
C ASP A 22 6.04 12.43 33.21
N ALA A 23 7.17 12.76 32.56
CA ALA A 23 7.98 13.91 32.93
C ALA A 23 7.19 15.21 32.69
N SER A 24 7.09 16.06 33.72
CA SER A 24 6.58 17.42 33.59
C SER A 24 7.53 18.21 32.69
N ILE A 25 7.23 18.28 31.39
CA ILE A 25 8.05 19.06 30.48
C ILE A 25 7.69 20.54 30.68
N ASP A 26 8.51 21.26 31.44
CA ASP A 26 8.54 22.73 31.44
C ASP A 26 9.04 23.20 30.06
N VAL A 27 8.20 23.08 29.03
CA VAL A 27 8.44 23.73 27.74
C VAL A 27 7.74 25.06 27.78
N GLU A 28 8.52 26.11 28.01
CA GLU A 28 8.10 27.47 27.69
C GLU A 28 7.71 27.51 26.20
N PRO A 29 6.49 27.96 25.84
CA PRO A 29 6.03 27.91 24.46
C PRO A 29 6.96 28.73 23.55
N PRO A 30 7.37 28.20 22.39
CA PRO A 30 8.19 28.96 21.46
C PRO A 30 7.40 30.15 20.94
N THR A 31 7.98 31.35 21.02
CA THR A 31 7.38 32.62 20.59
C THR A 31 7.32 32.80 19.07
N THR A 32 7.67 31.78 18.28
CA THR A 32 7.58 31.81 16.82
C THR A 32 7.47 30.40 16.27
N ALA A 33 6.46 30.17 15.44
CA ALA A 33 6.23 28.91 14.73
C ALA A 33 7.33 28.70 13.66
N GLU A 34 8.33 27.88 13.96
CA GLU A 34 9.25 27.36 12.95
C GLU A 34 9.28 25.83 12.99
N ILE A 35 9.10 25.24 11.82
CA ILE A 35 8.99 23.82 11.54
C ILE A 35 10.36 23.13 11.79
N PRO A 36 10.44 22.00 12.52
CA PRO A 36 11.68 21.24 12.68
C PRO A 36 12.13 20.61 11.34
N PRO A 37 13.44 20.41 11.13
CA PRO A 37 13.96 19.85 9.88
C PRO A 37 13.46 18.40 9.70
N GLN A 38 12.87 18.13 8.54
CA GLN A 38 12.53 16.79 8.07
C GLN A 38 13.80 15.91 7.95
N PHE A 39 13.65 14.61 8.22
CA PHE A 39 14.64 13.60 7.83
C PHE A 39 14.86 13.66 6.30
N PRO A 40 16.08 13.38 5.80
CA PRO A 40 16.45 13.68 4.43
C PRO A 40 15.65 12.83 3.45
N THR A 41 14.68 13.46 2.78
CA THR A 41 14.26 13.07 1.44
C THR A 41 15.29 13.67 0.49
N SER A 42 15.87 12.86 -0.40
CA SER A 42 16.88 13.26 -1.38
C SER A 42 16.54 14.61 -2.01
N THR A 43 17.24 15.66 -1.58
CA THR A 43 17.02 17.03 -2.03
C THR A 43 17.98 17.30 -3.18
N ILE A 44 17.44 17.49 -4.40
CA ILE A 44 18.19 18.07 -5.51
C ILE A 44 18.38 19.55 -5.15
N ILE A 45 19.64 20.00 -5.11
CA ILE A 45 20.02 21.38 -4.80
C ILE A 45 19.61 22.25 -5.99
N GLU A 46 18.59 23.09 -5.85
CA GLU A 46 18.40 24.26 -6.71
C GLU A 46 18.76 25.54 -5.94
N THR A 47 19.78 26.23 -6.45
CA THR A 47 20.21 27.55 -6.00
C THR A 47 19.13 28.60 -6.28
N SER A 48 18.52 29.12 -5.21
CA SER A 48 17.57 30.23 -5.25
C SER A 48 18.25 31.56 -5.55
N THR A 49 17.76 32.25 -6.59
CA THR A 49 17.84 33.72 -6.70
C THR A 49 16.44 34.32 -6.57
N THR A 50 16.41 35.52 -5.99
CA THR A 50 15.29 36.18 -5.30
C THR A 50 14.07 36.54 -6.14
N ASP A 51 12.93 36.58 -5.44
CA ASP A 51 11.56 36.98 -5.79
C ASP A 51 11.38 37.98 -6.94
N GLY A 52 10.52 37.56 -7.87
CA GLY A 52 9.75 38.42 -8.77
C GLY A 52 8.41 37.77 -9.05
N THR A 53 7.33 38.46 -8.70
CA THR A 53 5.93 38.09 -8.94
C THR A 53 5.74 37.73 -10.42
N SER A 54 5.70 36.44 -10.72
CA SER A 54 5.50 35.89 -12.05
C SER A 54 4.31 34.96 -12.00
N THR A 55 3.27 35.30 -12.76
CA THR A 55 2.26 34.35 -13.25
C THR A 55 2.98 33.31 -14.13
N GLY A 56 3.70 32.39 -13.50
CA GLY A 56 4.45 31.34 -14.16
C GLY A 56 3.51 30.19 -14.48
N THR A 57 3.17 30.02 -15.76
CA THR A 57 2.70 28.75 -16.29
C THR A 57 3.65 27.66 -15.81
N ALA A 58 3.12 26.62 -15.13
CA ALA A 58 3.93 25.49 -14.68
C ALA A 58 4.81 25.00 -15.84
N LEU A 59 6.10 24.78 -15.57
CA LEU A 59 7.02 24.26 -16.58
C LEU A 59 6.45 22.96 -17.15
N PRO A 60 6.54 22.73 -18.47
CA PRO A 60 6.08 21.48 -19.05
C PRO A 60 6.85 20.32 -18.43
N LEU A 61 6.16 19.21 -18.15
CA LEU A 61 6.79 18.01 -17.62
C LEU A 61 7.96 17.60 -18.52
N ALA A 62 9.08 17.22 -17.90
CA ALA A 62 10.20 16.63 -18.62
C ALA A 62 9.69 15.43 -19.44
N PRO A 63 10.22 15.21 -20.66
CA PRO A 63 9.70 14.19 -21.57
C PRO A 63 9.78 12.77 -20.98
N THR A 64 10.72 12.53 -20.08
CA THR A 64 10.92 11.24 -19.39
C THR A 64 10.92 11.40 -17.87
N ILE A 65 10.71 10.28 -17.18
CA ILE A 65 11.04 10.15 -15.75
C ILE A 65 12.53 9.84 -15.65
N SER A 66 13.22 10.33 -14.62
CA SER A 66 14.66 10.11 -14.46
C SER A 66 14.99 8.61 -14.51
N ASN A 67 15.94 8.22 -15.37
CA ASN A 67 16.37 6.83 -15.62
C ASN A 67 15.32 5.89 -16.26
N TYR A 68 14.13 6.38 -16.60
CA TYR A 68 13.12 5.63 -17.35
C TYR A 68 13.15 6.01 -18.84
N PRO A 69 12.71 5.11 -19.74
CA PRO A 69 12.58 5.41 -21.16
C PRO A 69 11.42 6.37 -21.42
N TRP A 70 11.14 6.65 -22.70
CA TRP A 70 10.01 7.48 -23.08
C TRP A 70 8.68 6.76 -22.81
N PRO A 71 7.80 7.31 -21.95
CA PRO A 71 6.52 6.67 -21.65
C PRO A 71 5.52 6.83 -22.79
N VAL A 72 4.74 5.79 -23.07
CA VAL A 72 3.59 5.89 -23.99
C VAL A 72 2.38 6.53 -23.32
N VAL A 73 2.27 6.38 -21.99
CA VAL A 73 1.37 7.15 -21.11
C VAL A 73 2.08 7.43 -19.80
N ARG A 74 1.73 8.54 -19.16
CA ARG A 74 2.26 8.96 -17.86
C ARG A 74 1.14 9.69 -17.14
N ASP A 75 1.07 9.51 -15.83
CA ASP A 75 0.17 10.29 -14.97
C ASP A 75 0.39 11.80 -15.11
N ASN A 76 -0.55 12.59 -14.57
CA ASN A 76 -0.52 14.05 -14.66
C ASN A 76 0.43 14.69 -13.63
N GLY A 77 1.70 14.22 -13.62
CA GLY A 77 2.83 14.90 -12.98
C GLY A 77 3.34 14.27 -11.68
N SER A 78 2.70 13.21 -11.19
CA SER A 78 3.13 12.50 -9.98
C SER A 78 4.33 11.59 -10.23
N ASN A 79 4.51 11.12 -11.47
CA ASN A 79 5.57 10.22 -11.91
C ASN A 79 5.59 8.87 -11.20
N ILE A 80 4.43 8.42 -10.71
CA ILE A 80 4.28 7.14 -10.00
C ILE A 80 3.43 6.13 -10.77
N THR A 81 2.82 6.53 -11.89
CA THR A 81 2.12 5.62 -12.81
C THR A 81 2.48 5.96 -14.25
N SER A 82 3.13 5.02 -14.93
CA SER A 82 3.55 5.20 -16.32
C SER A 82 3.55 3.89 -17.10
N GLY A 83 3.23 3.98 -18.39
CA GLY A 83 3.18 2.86 -19.30
C GLY A 83 4.28 2.95 -20.37
N TYR A 84 4.86 1.81 -20.73
CA TYR A 84 5.95 1.68 -21.70
C TYR A 84 5.71 0.52 -22.65
N PHE A 85 6.32 0.60 -23.83
CA PHE A 85 6.48 -0.53 -24.74
C PHE A 85 7.97 -0.83 -24.84
N LEU A 86 8.33 -2.11 -24.72
CA LEU A 86 9.70 -2.53 -24.99
C LEU A 86 9.94 -2.53 -26.51
N ASN A 87 11.13 -2.08 -26.90
CA ASN A 87 11.51 -1.88 -28.30
C ASN A 87 12.74 -2.70 -28.71
N ASP A 88 13.36 -3.44 -27.77
CA ASP A 88 14.48 -4.32 -28.07
C ASP A 88 13.97 -5.57 -28.80
N THR A 89 14.80 -6.12 -29.70
CA THR A 89 14.46 -7.29 -30.51
C THR A 89 13.96 -8.46 -29.64
N GLY A 90 12.75 -8.94 -29.91
CA GLY A 90 12.14 -10.05 -29.18
C GLY A 90 11.14 -9.63 -28.10
N TYR A 91 10.97 -8.32 -27.86
CA TYR A 91 10.02 -7.76 -26.89
C TYR A 91 8.90 -6.93 -27.53
N ASP A 92 8.73 -7.02 -28.85
CA ASP A 92 7.78 -6.21 -29.63
C ASP A 92 6.32 -6.37 -29.18
N ASP A 93 5.99 -7.48 -28.52
CA ASP A 93 4.65 -7.80 -28.00
C ASP A 93 4.47 -7.46 -26.51
N VAL A 94 5.47 -6.84 -25.87
CA VAL A 94 5.50 -6.52 -24.43
C VAL A 94 5.11 -5.07 -24.16
N ALA A 95 4.19 -4.92 -23.22
CA ALA A 95 3.88 -3.67 -22.55
C ALA A 95 4.27 -3.74 -21.07
N VAL A 96 4.66 -2.60 -20.50
CA VAL A 96 5.00 -2.48 -19.08
C VAL A 96 4.16 -1.37 -18.46
N LEU A 97 3.49 -1.67 -17.36
CA LEU A 97 2.83 -0.70 -16.49
C LEU A 97 3.63 -0.60 -15.19
N ALA A 98 4.36 0.50 -15.02
CA ALA A 98 5.12 0.78 -13.81
C ALA A 98 4.28 1.63 -12.84
N ILE A 99 4.14 1.14 -11.62
CA ILE A 99 3.35 1.75 -10.55
C ILE A 99 4.20 1.76 -9.27
N SER A 100 4.88 2.87 -9.00
CA SER A 100 5.74 3.00 -7.81
C SER A 100 4.99 3.50 -6.56
N GLY A 101 3.67 3.69 -6.65
CA GLY A 101 2.83 4.07 -5.51
C GLY A 101 1.36 4.22 -5.88
N PHE A 102 0.49 4.17 -4.88
CA PHE A 102 -0.96 4.36 -5.01
C PHE A 102 -1.48 5.64 -4.34
N SER A 103 -0.59 6.56 -3.97
CA SER A 103 -0.96 7.85 -3.40
C SER A 103 0.25 8.80 -3.45
N PRO A 104 0.29 9.75 -4.39
CA PRO A 104 1.33 10.75 -4.42
C PRO A 104 1.09 11.79 -3.32
N PRO A 105 2.14 12.27 -2.62
CA PRO A 105 1.99 13.12 -1.43
C PRO A 105 1.34 14.48 -1.72
N GLU A 106 1.45 14.99 -2.95
CA GLU A 106 1.01 16.34 -3.32
C GLU A 106 -0.35 16.37 -4.06
N MET A 107 -1.00 15.20 -4.25
CA MET A 107 -2.28 15.11 -4.96
C MET A 107 -3.38 14.62 -4.03
N GLY A 108 -4.52 15.34 -3.99
CA GLY A 108 -5.70 14.89 -3.27
C GLY A 108 -6.21 13.55 -3.83
N GLY A 109 -6.72 12.67 -2.94
CA GLY A 109 -7.00 11.29 -3.29
C GLY A 109 -7.97 11.09 -4.46
N LEU A 110 -9.07 11.87 -4.53
CA LEU A 110 -10.01 11.79 -5.65
C LEU A 110 -9.36 12.18 -6.99
N LYS A 111 -8.52 13.23 -6.98
CA LYS A 111 -7.79 13.67 -8.18
C LYS A 111 -6.81 12.59 -8.63
N TYR A 112 -6.11 11.96 -7.69
CA TYR A 112 -5.23 10.84 -7.98
C TYR A 112 -5.99 9.63 -8.55
N LEU A 113 -7.07 9.19 -7.91
CA LEU A 113 -7.85 8.03 -8.39
C LEU A 113 -8.41 8.25 -9.79
N THR A 114 -8.88 9.47 -10.08
CA THR A 114 -9.38 9.84 -11.42
C THR A 114 -8.25 9.81 -12.46
N ASP A 115 -7.08 10.33 -12.11
CA ASP A 115 -5.90 10.36 -12.97
C ASP A 115 -5.33 8.96 -13.22
N PHE A 116 -5.25 8.13 -12.19
CA PHE A 116 -4.83 6.73 -12.27
C PHE A 116 -5.77 5.94 -13.17
N GLN A 117 -7.09 6.05 -12.94
CA GLN A 117 -8.12 5.39 -13.75
C GLN A 117 -7.98 5.74 -15.24
N ALA A 118 -7.84 7.03 -15.57
CA ALA A 118 -7.68 7.48 -16.94
C ALA A 118 -6.33 7.04 -17.56
N THR A 119 -5.26 7.05 -16.77
CA THR A 119 -3.91 6.64 -17.21
C THR A 119 -3.87 5.15 -17.57
N VAL A 120 -4.44 4.30 -16.72
CA VAL A 120 -4.55 2.85 -16.98
C VAL A 120 -5.46 2.59 -18.19
N GLU A 121 -6.58 3.29 -18.31
CA GLU A 121 -7.50 3.16 -19.46
C GLU A 121 -6.78 3.50 -20.78
N ALA A 122 -6.04 4.61 -20.79
CA ALA A 122 -5.25 5.02 -21.94
C ALA A 122 -4.13 4.03 -22.26
N PHE A 123 -3.45 3.48 -21.24
CA PHE A 123 -2.44 2.45 -21.42
C PHE A 123 -3.01 1.20 -22.09
N LEU A 124 -4.11 0.65 -21.56
CA LEU A 124 -4.74 -0.55 -22.10
C LEU A 124 -5.30 -0.32 -23.52
N ALA A 125 -5.81 0.88 -23.81
CA ALA A 125 -6.24 1.25 -25.16
C ALA A 125 -5.06 1.29 -26.15
N LYS A 126 -3.92 1.87 -25.77
CA LYS A 126 -2.71 1.89 -26.60
C LYS A 126 -2.12 0.50 -26.78
N SER A 127 -2.07 -0.31 -25.72
CA SER A 127 -1.61 -1.70 -25.78
C SER A 127 -2.44 -2.52 -26.77
N ARG A 128 -3.78 -2.33 -26.80
CA ARG A 128 -4.64 -2.94 -27.83
C ARG A 128 -4.32 -2.44 -29.24
N ALA A 129 -4.16 -1.13 -29.42
CA ALA A 129 -3.88 -0.54 -30.73
C ALA A 129 -2.55 -1.03 -31.33
N GLU A 130 -1.54 -1.25 -30.48
CA GLU A 130 -0.21 -1.72 -30.85
C GLU A 130 -0.06 -3.26 -30.75
N ASN A 131 -1.17 -3.99 -30.62
CA ASN A 131 -1.20 -5.47 -30.55
C ASN A 131 -0.25 -6.08 -29.50
N LYS A 132 -0.12 -5.43 -28.34
CA LYS A 132 0.66 -5.96 -27.21
C LYS A 132 -0.11 -7.12 -26.58
N THR A 133 0.58 -8.23 -26.34
CA THR A 133 0.00 -9.48 -25.83
C THR A 133 0.54 -9.88 -24.46
N LYS A 134 1.67 -9.30 -24.04
CA LYS A 134 2.32 -9.53 -22.73
C LYS A 134 2.34 -8.25 -21.91
N LEU A 135 2.11 -8.39 -20.60
CA LEU A 135 2.12 -7.28 -19.65
C LEU A 135 3.05 -7.57 -18.48
N VAL A 136 3.95 -6.63 -18.22
CA VAL A 136 4.66 -6.52 -16.94
C VAL A 136 3.94 -5.48 -16.09
N ILE A 137 3.47 -5.88 -14.92
CA ILE A 137 3.01 -4.95 -13.88
C ILE A 137 4.17 -4.79 -12.91
N ASP A 138 4.90 -3.70 -13.03
CA ASP A 138 6.05 -3.39 -12.17
C ASP A 138 5.59 -2.56 -10.98
N VAL A 139 5.66 -3.14 -9.78
CA VAL A 139 5.33 -2.50 -8.50
C VAL A 139 6.55 -2.37 -7.60
N SER A 140 7.76 -2.38 -8.17
CA SER A 140 9.00 -2.12 -7.42
C SER A 140 8.90 -0.79 -6.68
N GLU A 141 9.41 -0.75 -5.44
CA GLU A 141 9.36 0.40 -4.54
C GLU A 141 7.94 0.87 -4.13
N ASN A 142 6.88 0.11 -4.45
CA ASN A 142 5.50 0.54 -4.19
C ASN A 142 5.05 0.32 -2.73
N GLY A 143 5.12 1.38 -1.93
CA GLY A 143 4.69 1.37 -0.53
C GLY A 143 3.17 1.33 -0.28
N GLY A 144 2.34 1.34 -1.32
CA GLY A 144 0.87 1.35 -1.22
C GLY A 144 0.25 2.74 -1.41
N GLY A 145 -0.94 2.96 -0.82
CA GLY A 145 -1.70 4.21 -0.96
C GLY A 145 -3.20 4.00 -0.82
N LEU A 146 -3.97 4.43 -1.81
CA LEU A 146 -5.43 4.30 -1.80
C LEU A 146 -5.84 2.93 -2.32
N VAL A 147 -6.45 2.10 -1.45
CA VAL A 147 -6.91 0.74 -1.78
C VAL A 147 -7.80 0.70 -3.03
N ALA A 148 -8.62 1.74 -3.25
CA ALA A 148 -9.46 1.86 -4.45
C ALA A 148 -8.67 1.81 -5.78
N ALA A 149 -7.39 2.19 -5.80
CA ALA A 149 -6.55 2.11 -6.99
C ALA A 149 -6.17 0.66 -7.35
N ALA A 150 -5.94 -0.22 -6.36
CA ALA A 150 -5.75 -1.64 -6.61
C ALA A 150 -7.02 -2.28 -7.20
N TYR A 151 -8.18 -1.94 -6.64
CA TYR A 151 -9.47 -2.39 -7.14
C TYR A 151 -9.75 -1.89 -8.55
N GLU A 152 -9.42 -0.63 -8.83
CA GLU A 152 -9.55 -0.03 -10.16
C GLU A 152 -8.68 -0.75 -11.19
N LEU A 153 -7.39 -0.99 -10.89
CA LEU A 153 -6.51 -1.70 -11.81
C LEU A 153 -7.01 -3.13 -12.07
N PHE A 154 -7.39 -3.85 -11.02
CA PHE A 154 -7.93 -5.19 -11.17
C PHE A 154 -9.19 -5.21 -12.04
N ALA A 155 -10.12 -4.28 -11.82
CA ALA A 155 -11.36 -4.19 -12.59
C ALA A 155 -11.12 -3.83 -14.07
N GLN A 156 -10.12 -3.01 -14.39
CA GLN A 156 -9.76 -2.73 -15.80
C GLN A 156 -9.07 -3.91 -16.49
N LEU A 157 -8.27 -4.69 -15.77
CA LEU A 157 -7.60 -5.88 -16.31
C LEU A 157 -8.57 -7.07 -16.45
N PHE A 158 -9.52 -7.22 -15.52
CA PHE A 158 -10.44 -8.35 -15.46
C PHE A 158 -11.90 -7.88 -15.30
N PRO A 159 -12.46 -7.17 -16.28
CA PRO A 159 -13.78 -6.53 -16.15
C PRO A 159 -14.96 -7.50 -15.97
N ASN A 160 -14.75 -8.80 -16.24
CA ASN A 160 -15.76 -9.84 -16.06
C ASN A 160 -15.55 -10.67 -14.79
N THR A 161 -14.59 -10.30 -13.94
CA THR A 161 -14.26 -11.00 -12.70
C THR A 161 -14.57 -10.09 -11.52
N THR A 162 -15.50 -10.48 -10.66
CA THR A 162 -15.72 -9.78 -9.40
C THR A 162 -14.67 -10.26 -8.38
N PRO A 163 -13.74 -9.39 -7.95
CA PRO A 163 -12.77 -9.78 -6.93
C PRO A 163 -13.43 -10.03 -5.58
N PHE A 164 -12.86 -10.93 -4.80
CA PHE A 164 -13.17 -11.02 -3.38
C PHE A 164 -12.33 -9.99 -2.61
N SER A 165 -12.97 -9.33 -1.64
CA SER A 165 -12.29 -8.49 -0.67
C SER A 165 -13.07 -8.52 0.63
N ALA A 166 -12.38 -8.67 1.75
CA ALA A 166 -12.94 -8.46 3.07
C ALA A 166 -11.89 -7.85 4.00
N ASN A 167 -12.36 -7.16 5.03
CA ASN A 167 -11.53 -6.72 6.13
C ASN A 167 -12.27 -6.92 7.44
N ASN A 168 -11.52 -7.00 8.54
CA ASN A 168 -12.07 -6.90 9.88
C ASN A 168 -11.08 -6.11 10.76
N ILE A 169 -11.53 -5.78 11.96
CA ILE A 169 -10.74 -5.04 12.96
C ILE A 169 -10.66 -5.89 14.20
N ARG A 170 -9.50 -5.91 14.86
CA ARG A 170 -9.38 -6.52 16.18
C ARG A 170 -10.30 -5.80 17.16
N GLU A 171 -11.20 -6.54 17.77
CA GLU A 171 -12.22 -5.97 18.63
C GLU A 171 -11.65 -5.64 20.02
N THR A 172 -11.98 -4.45 20.53
CA THR A 172 -11.66 -4.00 21.89
C THR A 172 -12.86 -3.26 22.47
N ASP A 173 -12.98 -3.21 23.81
CA ASP A 173 -14.05 -2.45 24.48
C ASP A 173 -14.02 -0.97 24.04
N SER A 174 -12.81 -0.40 23.91
CA SER A 174 -12.60 0.97 23.41
C SER A 174 -13.07 1.16 21.96
N LEU A 175 -12.81 0.21 21.05
CA LEU A 175 -13.27 0.27 19.66
C LEU A 175 -14.79 0.27 19.58
N ILE A 176 -15.46 -0.60 20.34
CA ILE A 176 -16.94 -0.70 20.36
C ILE A 176 -17.53 0.62 20.87
N GLN A 177 -17.01 1.15 21.99
CA GLN A 177 -17.46 2.42 22.56
C GLN A 177 -17.31 3.58 21.59
N ILE A 178 -16.12 3.70 20.97
CA ILE A 178 -15.86 4.74 19.96
C ILE A 178 -16.82 4.58 18.79
N SER A 179 -16.96 3.37 18.26
CA SER A 179 -17.79 3.11 17.08
C SER A 179 -19.26 3.45 17.30
N HIS A 180 -19.85 3.03 18.43
CA HIS A 180 -21.24 3.35 18.78
C HIS A 180 -21.47 4.86 18.93
N ILE A 181 -20.59 5.54 19.66
CA ILE A 181 -20.79 6.94 20.01
C ILE A 181 -20.54 7.86 18.81
N LEU A 182 -19.50 7.61 18.02
CA LEU A 182 -19.26 8.39 16.79
C LEU A 182 -20.41 8.19 15.80
N SER A 183 -20.87 6.95 15.59
CA SER A 183 -21.96 6.65 14.65
C SER A 183 -23.30 7.23 15.08
N ALA A 184 -23.64 7.14 16.37
CA ALA A 184 -24.88 7.73 16.92
C ALA A 184 -24.93 9.25 16.79
N ASN A 185 -23.76 9.91 16.71
CA ASN A 185 -23.64 11.36 16.61
C ASN A 185 -23.19 11.85 15.22
N ALA A 186 -23.09 10.96 14.22
CA ALA A 186 -22.60 11.28 12.87
C ALA A 186 -21.26 12.03 12.86
N ILE A 187 -20.32 11.58 13.69
CA ILE A 187 -18.98 12.17 13.80
C ILE A 187 -18.02 11.39 12.92
N GLU A 188 -17.40 12.08 11.98
CA GLU A 188 -16.34 11.52 11.16
C GLU A 188 -14.98 12.01 11.67
N ILE A 189 -14.10 11.06 12.00
CA ILE A 189 -12.69 11.33 12.28
C ILE A 189 -11.89 10.92 11.05
N ASN A 190 -11.00 11.80 10.60
CA ASN A 190 -10.17 11.54 9.42
C ASN A 190 -9.42 10.22 9.57
N ASN A 191 -9.44 9.36 8.54
CA ASN A 191 -8.76 8.05 8.47
C ASN A 191 -9.09 7.02 9.58
N PHE A 192 -9.81 7.40 10.64
CA PHE A 192 -10.33 6.48 11.64
C PHE A 192 -11.82 6.26 11.38
N ASN A 193 -12.08 5.28 10.52
CA ASN A 193 -13.43 4.83 10.24
C ASN A 193 -13.57 3.32 10.51
N PRO A 194 -13.86 2.92 11.76
CA PRO A 194 -13.95 1.50 12.11
C PRO A 194 -15.10 0.81 11.37
N ILE A 195 -16.09 1.58 10.92
CA ILE A 195 -17.30 1.11 10.27
C ILE A 195 -17.38 1.83 8.93
N ASN A 196 -17.16 1.13 7.81
CA ASN A 196 -17.35 1.77 6.51
C ASN A 196 -18.79 2.31 6.42
N PHE A 197 -18.97 3.64 6.58
CA PHE A 197 -20.24 4.38 6.58
C PHE A 197 -20.87 4.39 5.17
N ASN A 198 -21.11 3.21 4.61
CA ASN A 198 -21.93 3.06 3.43
C ASN A 198 -23.24 2.37 3.76
N THR A 199 -23.47 1.83 4.96
CA THR A 199 -24.83 1.41 5.31
C THR A 199 -25.70 2.66 5.44
N SER A 200 -26.83 2.72 4.74
CA SER A 200 -27.88 3.74 4.94
C SER A 200 -28.54 3.64 6.33
N SER A 201 -27.97 2.84 7.22
CA SER A 201 -28.32 2.68 8.62
C SER A 201 -27.14 3.16 9.47
N ASN A 202 -27.41 4.03 10.44
CA ASN A 202 -26.52 4.31 11.58
C ASN A 202 -26.42 3.10 12.53
N ASP A 203 -26.77 1.90 12.05
CA ASP A 203 -26.79 0.66 12.80
C ASP A 203 -25.44 -0.03 12.61
N THR A 204 -24.66 0.01 13.68
CA THR A 204 -23.30 -0.50 13.76
C THR A 204 -23.26 -1.94 14.23
N ASP A 205 -24.36 -2.45 14.79
CA ASP A 205 -24.41 -3.72 15.50
C ASP A 205 -24.04 -4.92 14.60
N PRO A 206 -24.48 -5.00 13.32
CA PRO A 206 -24.07 -6.09 12.43
C PRO A 206 -22.58 -6.09 12.10
N ILE A 207 -21.93 -4.91 12.16
CA ILE A 207 -20.52 -4.76 11.83
C ILE A 207 -19.66 -5.06 13.05
N LEU A 208 -20.12 -4.70 14.24
CA LEU A 208 -19.46 -4.96 15.51
C LEU A 208 -19.83 -6.34 16.09
N GLU A 209 -20.56 -7.18 15.34
CA GLU A 209 -20.80 -8.55 15.76
C GLU A 209 -19.46 -9.31 15.83
N PRO A 210 -19.11 -9.89 16.99
CA PRO A 210 -17.80 -10.47 17.19
C PRO A 210 -17.66 -11.81 16.46
N ILE A 211 -16.52 -12.00 15.82
CA ILE A 211 -16.03 -13.29 15.35
C ILE A 211 -14.76 -13.67 16.10
N THR A 212 -14.52 -14.95 16.28
CA THR A 212 -13.30 -15.45 16.93
C THR A 212 -12.34 -16.03 15.90
N LEU A 213 -11.11 -15.53 15.86
CA LEU A 213 -10.01 -16.06 15.04
C LEU A 213 -8.81 -16.31 15.96
N GLU A 214 -8.23 -17.50 15.93
CA GLU A 214 -7.02 -17.85 16.71
C GLU A 214 -7.07 -17.46 18.21
N ASN A 215 -8.24 -17.65 18.85
CA ASN A 215 -8.55 -17.26 20.24
C ASN A 215 -8.56 -15.74 20.53
N ASP A 216 -8.59 -14.90 19.51
CA ASP A 216 -8.79 -13.46 19.63
C ASP A 216 -10.13 -13.05 19.00
N THR A 217 -10.62 -11.86 19.34
CA THR A 217 -11.93 -11.37 18.90
C THR A 217 -11.78 -10.26 17.87
N PHE A 218 -12.56 -10.34 16.80
CA PHE A 218 -12.57 -9.38 15.70
C PHE A 218 -13.99 -8.98 15.34
N THR A 219 -14.17 -7.85 14.69
CA THR A 219 -15.44 -7.45 14.09
C THR A 219 -15.86 -8.41 12.96
N ALA A 220 -17.13 -8.40 12.59
CA ALA A 220 -17.62 -9.09 11.41
C ALA A 220 -16.85 -8.65 10.14
N TYR A 221 -16.77 -9.55 9.16
CA TYR A 221 -16.13 -9.26 7.87
C TYR A 221 -16.89 -8.18 7.11
N GLN A 222 -16.17 -7.13 6.71
CA GLN A 222 -16.67 -6.04 5.89
C GLN A 222 -16.22 -6.24 4.44
N HIS A 223 -17.18 -6.43 3.52
CA HIS A 223 -16.90 -6.58 2.10
C HIS A 223 -16.96 -5.25 1.34
N HIS A 224 -16.14 -5.10 0.29
CA HIS A 224 -16.31 -4.01 -0.66
C HIS A 224 -17.59 -4.22 -1.48
N PRO A 225 -18.46 -3.19 -1.62
CA PRO A 225 -19.73 -3.34 -2.33
C PRO A 225 -19.55 -3.20 -3.86
N TRP A 226 -19.12 -4.27 -4.52
CA TRP A 226 -18.82 -4.32 -5.97
C TRP A 226 -19.98 -4.01 -6.93
N ASN A 227 -21.19 -3.77 -6.41
CA ASN A 227 -22.38 -3.42 -7.20
C ASN A 227 -22.98 -2.06 -6.83
N ARG A 228 -22.31 -1.29 -5.97
CA ARG A 228 -22.83 -0.04 -5.45
C ARG A 228 -22.15 1.16 -6.08
N THR A 229 -22.97 2.04 -6.65
CA THR A 229 -22.51 3.31 -7.17
C THR A 229 -22.14 4.30 -6.06
N ASP A 230 -21.07 5.04 -6.26
CA ASP A 230 -20.65 6.16 -5.43
C ASP A 230 -20.79 7.48 -6.21
N PRO A 231 -21.30 8.55 -5.59
CA PRO A 231 -21.46 9.85 -6.27
C PRO A 231 -20.14 10.56 -6.56
N THR A 232 -19.03 10.16 -5.93
CA THR A 232 -17.72 10.79 -6.06
C THR A 232 -16.79 10.03 -7.02
N PHE A 233 -16.67 8.71 -6.89
CA PHE A 233 -15.78 7.89 -7.71
C PHE A 233 -16.32 6.46 -7.87
N ASN A 234 -16.60 6.06 -9.11
CA ASN A 234 -16.95 4.68 -9.43
C ASN A 234 -15.73 3.94 -9.96
N ILE A 235 -15.46 2.77 -9.37
CA ILE A 235 -14.54 1.79 -9.94
C ILE A 235 -15.08 1.32 -11.30
N THR A 236 -14.18 1.03 -12.24
CA THR A 236 -14.55 0.45 -13.53
C THR A 236 -15.42 -0.80 -13.36
N GLY A 237 -16.51 -0.92 -14.14
CA GLY A 237 -17.52 -1.97 -13.98
C GLY A 237 -18.69 -1.59 -13.08
N ILE A 238 -18.69 -0.40 -12.46
CA ILE A 238 -19.78 0.08 -11.59
C ILE A 238 -20.39 1.38 -12.14
N GLY A 239 -21.71 1.53 -12.00
CA GLY A 239 -22.41 2.80 -12.26
C GLY A 239 -22.19 3.36 -13.65
N ASN A 240 -21.60 4.56 -13.73
CA ASN A 240 -21.29 5.20 -15.01
C ASN A 240 -20.11 4.58 -15.77
N ARG A 241 -19.47 3.52 -15.23
CA ARG A 241 -18.33 2.81 -15.84
C ARG A 241 -18.61 1.33 -16.14
N LEU A 242 -19.88 0.93 -16.31
CA LEU A 242 -20.27 -0.47 -16.58
C LEU A 242 -19.66 -1.09 -17.85
N ASN A 243 -19.39 -0.30 -18.89
CA ASN A 243 -18.99 -0.80 -20.21
C ASN A 243 -17.47 -0.76 -20.40
N ALA A 244 -16.74 -1.47 -19.54
CA ALA A 244 -15.29 -1.58 -19.65
C ALA A 244 -14.87 -2.40 -20.89
N PRO A 245 -13.92 -1.94 -21.71
CA PRO A 245 -13.36 -2.76 -22.79
C PRO A 245 -12.68 -4.01 -22.25
N PRO A 246 -12.62 -5.12 -23.01
CA PRO A 246 -11.83 -6.28 -22.61
C PRO A 246 -10.34 -5.92 -22.52
N SER A 247 -9.65 -6.53 -21.57
CA SER A 247 -8.20 -6.41 -21.46
C SER A 247 -7.49 -6.96 -22.71
N PRO A 248 -6.42 -6.31 -23.19
CA PRO A 248 -5.55 -6.85 -24.25
C PRO A 248 -4.77 -8.11 -23.81
N PHE A 249 -4.67 -8.36 -22.51
CA PHE A 249 -3.80 -9.38 -21.94
C PHE A 249 -4.63 -10.51 -21.33
N THR A 250 -4.21 -11.75 -21.57
CA THR A 250 -4.72 -12.91 -20.83
C THR A 250 -3.91 -13.11 -19.56
N VAL A 251 -4.48 -13.80 -18.57
CA VAL A 251 -3.84 -14.05 -17.26
C VAL A 251 -2.45 -14.68 -17.40
N GLU A 252 -2.28 -15.60 -18.35
CA GLU A 252 -1.02 -16.33 -18.60
C GLU A 252 0.12 -15.43 -19.08
N ASN A 253 -0.21 -14.28 -19.68
CA ASN A 253 0.73 -13.35 -20.29
C ASN A 253 0.95 -12.10 -19.42
N ILE A 254 0.49 -12.12 -18.17
CA ILE A 254 0.72 -11.06 -17.19
C ILE A 254 1.76 -11.57 -16.19
N ILE A 255 2.76 -10.75 -15.91
CA ILE A 255 3.68 -10.95 -14.78
C ILE A 255 3.56 -9.78 -13.79
N LEU A 256 3.60 -10.11 -12.51
CA LEU A 256 3.79 -9.15 -11.42
C LEU A 256 5.28 -9.10 -11.10
N LEU A 257 5.91 -7.93 -11.27
CA LEU A 257 7.31 -7.69 -10.93
C LEU A 257 7.38 -6.82 -9.66
N THR A 258 8.17 -7.25 -8.69
CA THR A 258 8.36 -6.57 -7.40
C THR A 258 9.79 -6.75 -6.88
N ASP A 259 10.21 -5.88 -5.99
CA ASP A 259 11.49 -5.93 -5.27
C ASP A 259 11.32 -6.20 -3.77
N GLY A 260 10.12 -6.65 -3.37
CA GLY A 260 9.75 -6.90 -1.99
C GLY A 260 9.34 -5.64 -1.22
N ALA A 261 9.45 -4.43 -1.77
CA ALA A 261 8.98 -3.20 -1.11
C ALA A 261 7.45 -3.05 -1.13
N CYS A 262 6.76 -3.88 -1.93
CA CYS A 262 5.31 -3.92 -2.04
C CYS A 262 4.63 -3.98 -0.66
N SER A 263 3.79 -2.99 -0.38
CA SER A 263 3.14 -2.80 0.93
C SER A 263 1.73 -2.22 0.78
N SER A 264 0.90 -2.38 1.81
CA SER A 264 -0.47 -1.88 1.93
C SER A 264 -1.29 -2.17 0.66
N THR A 265 -1.79 -1.15 -0.04
CA THR A 265 -2.54 -1.31 -1.31
C THR A 265 -1.83 -2.19 -2.35
N CYS A 266 -0.50 -2.13 -2.41
CA CYS A 266 0.26 -3.00 -3.31
C CYS A 266 0.11 -4.48 -2.91
N ALA A 267 0.11 -4.79 -1.61
CA ALA A 267 -0.16 -6.15 -1.12
C ALA A 267 -1.58 -6.60 -1.51
N THR A 268 -2.59 -5.75 -1.33
CA THR A 268 -3.97 -6.05 -1.78
C THR A 268 -3.99 -6.36 -3.28
N LEU A 269 -3.35 -5.52 -4.12
CA LEU A 269 -3.27 -5.75 -5.56
C LEU A 269 -2.55 -7.07 -5.88
N ALA A 270 -1.37 -7.29 -5.30
CA ALA A 270 -0.56 -8.47 -5.53
C ALA A 270 -1.37 -9.74 -5.30
N ARG A 271 -2.18 -9.77 -4.23
CA ARG A 271 -2.98 -10.96 -3.97
C ARG A 271 -4.29 -11.04 -4.75
N LEU A 272 -4.91 -9.91 -5.11
CA LEU A 272 -6.00 -9.93 -6.10
C LEU A 272 -5.52 -10.56 -7.41
N LEU A 273 -4.36 -10.13 -7.90
CA LEU A 273 -3.71 -10.68 -9.10
C LEU A 273 -3.37 -12.16 -8.96
N HIS A 274 -2.86 -12.59 -7.81
CA HIS A 274 -2.58 -14.01 -7.55
C HIS A 274 -3.88 -14.86 -7.51
N SER A 275 -4.98 -14.29 -7.04
CA SER A 275 -6.26 -15.00 -6.90
C SER A 275 -6.95 -15.29 -8.25
N VAL A 276 -6.67 -14.50 -9.29
CA VAL A 276 -7.33 -14.64 -10.59
C VAL A 276 -6.87 -15.92 -11.31
N ASN A 277 -7.80 -16.59 -11.98
CA ASN A 277 -7.54 -17.78 -12.79
C ASN A 277 -7.73 -17.45 -14.27
N GLY A 278 -6.78 -17.88 -15.10
CA GLY A 278 -6.90 -17.86 -16.54
C GLY A 278 -7.45 -19.16 -17.11
N THR A 279 -7.12 -19.42 -18.38
CA THR A 279 -7.42 -20.67 -19.05
C THR A 279 -6.67 -21.84 -18.40
N ASN A 280 -7.32 -23.01 -18.30
CA ASN A 280 -6.75 -24.20 -17.68
C ASN A 280 -6.23 -23.99 -16.23
N ASN A 281 -6.86 -23.08 -15.47
CA ASN A 281 -6.44 -22.71 -14.11
C ASN A 281 -5.05 -22.07 -14.01
N SER A 282 -4.55 -21.49 -15.10
CA SER A 282 -3.31 -20.71 -15.08
C SER A 282 -3.39 -19.54 -14.11
N LYS A 283 -2.24 -19.13 -13.58
CA LYS A 283 -2.10 -18.03 -12.63
C LYS A 283 -1.22 -16.92 -13.21
N ILE A 284 -1.38 -15.71 -12.69
CA ILE A 284 -0.41 -14.63 -12.91
C ILE A 284 0.90 -15.04 -12.25
N LYS A 285 2.00 -14.85 -12.98
CA LYS A 285 3.33 -15.22 -12.53
C LYS A 285 3.96 -14.08 -11.74
N THR A 286 4.71 -14.40 -10.70
CA THR A 286 5.36 -13.40 -9.84
C THR A 286 6.88 -13.46 -10.02
N VAL A 287 7.47 -12.32 -10.32
CA VAL A 287 8.92 -12.12 -10.44
C VAL A 287 9.36 -11.22 -9.29
N VAL A 288 10.32 -11.68 -8.51
CA VAL A 288 10.92 -10.92 -7.43
C VAL A 288 12.38 -10.63 -7.76
N VAL A 289 12.81 -9.38 -7.58
CA VAL A 289 14.19 -8.96 -7.83
C VAL A 289 14.86 -8.40 -6.57
N GLY A 290 16.11 -8.78 -6.33
CA GLY A 290 16.90 -8.25 -5.22
C GLY A 290 16.82 -9.12 -3.96
N GLY A 291 16.73 -8.48 -2.81
CA GLY A 291 16.81 -9.16 -1.51
C GLY A 291 18.24 -9.35 -1.00
N ARG A 292 18.37 -9.99 0.16
CA ARG A 292 19.67 -10.25 0.79
C ARG A 292 20.23 -11.58 0.29
N PRO A 293 21.43 -11.59 -0.32
CA PRO A 293 22.14 -12.83 -0.58
C PRO A 293 22.36 -13.60 0.72
N ASP A 294 21.97 -14.87 0.74
CA ASP A 294 22.25 -15.77 1.85
C ASP A 294 23.47 -16.65 1.49
N PRO A 295 24.65 -16.39 2.09
CA PRO A 295 25.84 -17.20 1.85
C PRO A 295 25.71 -18.64 2.34
N SER A 296 24.74 -18.93 3.20
CA SER A 296 24.45 -20.30 3.68
C SER A 296 23.67 -21.13 2.67
N LEU A 297 23.05 -20.48 1.68
CA LEU A 297 22.35 -21.12 0.57
C LEU A 297 23.23 -21.30 -0.67
N GLY A 298 24.43 -20.70 -0.73
CA GLY A 298 25.39 -20.91 -1.81
C GLY A 298 26.52 -19.87 -1.89
N SER A 299 27.57 -20.19 -2.64
CA SER A 299 28.67 -19.24 -2.93
C SER A 299 28.18 -18.13 -3.87
N LEU A 300 28.69 -16.90 -3.68
CA LEU A 300 28.47 -15.67 -4.47
C LEU A 300 28.81 -15.79 -5.98
N THR A 301 29.05 -17.00 -6.48
CA THR A 301 29.53 -17.30 -7.82
C THR A 301 28.55 -18.06 -8.70
N ASN A 302 27.37 -18.54 -8.26
CA ASN A 302 26.23 -18.89 -9.14
C ASN A 302 25.03 -19.50 -8.40
N THR A 303 23.84 -19.09 -8.85
CA THR A 303 22.52 -19.78 -8.89
C THR A 303 21.76 -20.17 -7.63
N ASP A 304 22.36 -20.33 -6.46
CA ASP A 304 21.59 -20.83 -5.31
C ASP A 304 21.10 -19.69 -4.41
N THR A 305 19.81 -19.36 -4.50
CA THR A 305 19.15 -18.39 -3.62
C THR A 305 17.85 -18.95 -3.11
N GLY A 306 17.57 -18.66 -1.84
CA GLY A 306 16.26 -18.94 -1.27
C GLY A 306 15.17 -18.06 -1.90
N PRO A 307 13.90 -18.42 -1.67
CA PRO A 307 12.78 -17.57 -2.05
C PRO A 307 12.90 -16.18 -1.40
N MET A 308 12.29 -15.19 -2.05
CA MET A 308 12.21 -13.83 -1.56
C MET A 308 10.74 -13.41 -1.55
N GLN A 309 10.33 -12.73 -0.48
CA GLN A 309 8.95 -12.27 -0.39
C GLN A 309 8.64 -11.23 -1.45
N ALA A 310 7.58 -11.49 -2.23
CA ALA A 310 7.03 -10.53 -3.19
C ALA A 310 6.46 -9.27 -2.49
N VAL A 311 5.93 -9.45 -1.28
CA VAL A 311 5.36 -8.43 -0.40
C VAL A 311 6.09 -8.46 0.94
N GLY A 312 7.11 -7.63 1.10
CA GLY A 312 7.86 -7.50 2.35
C GLY A 312 7.31 -6.42 3.29
N GLY A 313 6.34 -5.62 2.83
CA GLY A 313 5.70 -4.58 3.63
C GLY A 313 4.54 -5.08 4.50
N VAL A 314 3.75 -4.12 4.99
CA VAL A 314 2.50 -4.44 5.72
C VAL A 314 1.41 -4.83 4.73
N ALA A 315 0.46 -5.67 5.14
CA ALA A 315 -0.59 -6.16 4.25
C ALA A 315 -1.99 -5.98 4.87
N GLY A 316 -2.25 -4.80 5.45
CA GLY A 316 -3.62 -4.44 5.84
C GLY A 316 -4.17 -3.29 5.02
N SER A 317 -5.48 -3.12 5.15
CA SER A 317 -6.31 -2.33 4.25
C SER A 317 -6.61 -0.92 4.77
N GLN A 318 -6.21 -0.58 6.00
CA GLN A 318 -6.39 0.76 6.56
C GLN A 318 -5.38 1.08 7.65
N VAL A 319 -4.82 2.29 7.60
CA VAL A 319 -3.97 2.84 8.66
C VAL A 319 -4.82 3.67 9.62
N PHE A 320 -4.62 3.47 10.93
CA PHE A 320 -5.13 4.35 11.98
C PHE A 320 -3.96 5.11 12.61
N TYR A 321 -3.93 6.42 12.43
CA TYR A 321 -2.92 7.26 13.08
C TYR A 321 -3.23 7.41 14.57
N PHE A 322 -2.18 7.52 15.39
CA PHE A 322 -2.38 7.76 16.83
C PHE A 322 -3.12 9.07 17.11
N SER A 323 -2.98 10.09 16.26
CA SER A 323 -3.77 11.33 16.35
C SER A 323 -5.26 11.08 16.19
N ASP A 324 -5.64 10.25 15.23
CA ASP A 324 -7.04 10.02 14.88
C ASP A 324 -7.70 9.17 15.96
N LEU A 325 -6.98 8.17 16.50
CA LEU A 325 -7.41 7.38 17.66
C LEU A 325 -7.60 8.25 18.92
N HIS A 326 -6.67 9.19 19.16
CA HIS A 326 -6.77 10.14 20.28
C HIS A 326 -7.96 11.10 20.11
N GLU A 327 -8.15 11.66 18.92
CA GLU A 327 -9.27 12.54 18.61
C GLU A 327 -10.61 11.81 18.75
N ALA A 328 -10.71 10.58 18.25
CA ALA A 328 -11.88 9.72 18.40
C ALA A 328 -12.21 9.46 19.88
N ALA A 329 -11.21 9.07 20.68
CA ALA A 329 -11.40 8.82 22.11
C ALA A 329 -11.82 10.10 22.88
N LYS A 330 -11.25 11.26 22.55
CA LYS A 330 -11.67 12.53 23.14
C LYS A 330 -13.09 12.92 22.74
N ALA A 331 -13.47 12.69 21.48
CA ALA A 331 -14.83 12.93 21.03
C ALA A 331 -15.82 12.09 21.86
N VAL A 332 -15.52 10.81 22.09
CA VAL A 332 -16.32 9.95 22.98
C VAL A 332 -16.55 10.59 24.35
N LEU A 333 -15.50 11.07 25.02
CA LEU A 333 -15.62 11.68 26.35
C LEU A 333 -16.43 13.00 26.37
N VAL A 334 -16.56 13.68 25.22
CA VAL A 334 -17.41 14.86 25.08
C VAL A 334 -18.89 14.47 25.00
N PHE A 335 -19.21 13.41 24.25
CA PHE A 335 -20.58 12.97 24.02
C PHE A 335 -21.11 12.00 25.09
N ALA A 336 -20.22 11.32 25.80
CA ALA A 336 -20.52 10.38 26.89
C ALA A 336 -19.63 10.68 28.12
N PRO A 337 -19.81 11.83 28.80
CA PRO A 337 -18.94 12.26 29.89
C PRO A 337 -18.94 11.32 31.11
N GLU A 338 -19.96 10.47 31.26
CA GLU A 338 -20.01 9.41 32.26
C GLU A 338 -18.89 8.37 32.12
N LEU A 339 -18.35 8.22 30.91
CA LEU A 339 -17.22 7.32 30.63
C LEU A 339 -15.88 7.86 31.16
N ASN A 340 -15.84 9.13 31.59
CA ASN A 340 -14.67 9.76 32.19
C ASN A 340 -14.39 9.30 33.65
N SER A 341 -15.10 8.29 34.14
CA SER A 341 -14.90 7.74 35.48
C SER A 341 -13.96 6.53 35.45
N THR A 342 -12.90 6.57 36.27
CA THR A 342 -11.88 5.51 36.39
C THR A 342 -12.35 4.29 37.19
N ASN A 343 -13.63 4.18 37.52
CA ASN A 343 -14.15 3.14 38.42
C ASN A 343 -14.46 1.82 37.73
N THR A 344 -14.25 1.71 36.41
CA THR A 344 -14.46 0.47 35.66
C THR A 344 -13.27 0.18 34.76
N THR A 345 -12.74 -1.04 34.86
CA THR A 345 -11.67 -1.55 33.97
C THR A 345 -12.02 -1.44 32.48
N LYS A 346 -13.32 -1.37 32.14
CA LYS A 346 -13.83 -1.25 30.77
C LYS A 346 -13.48 0.05 30.04
N ASN A 347 -13.16 1.14 30.75
CA ASN A 347 -12.87 2.44 30.14
C ASN A 347 -11.38 2.79 30.13
N GLU A 348 -10.52 1.95 30.73
CA GLU A 348 -9.09 2.23 30.88
C GLU A 348 -8.41 2.45 29.53
N GLU A 349 -8.72 1.61 28.54
CA GLU A 349 -8.19 1.76 27.17
C GLU A 349 -8.64 3.07 26.50
N LEU A 350 -9.93 3.40 26.62
CA LEU A 350 -10.50 4.64 26.07
C LEU A 350 -9.83 5.87 26.69
N LEU A 351 -9.67 5.87 28.01
CA LEU A 351 -9.01 6.96 28.74
C LEU A 351 -7.55 7.08 28.33
N LEU A 352 -6.82 5.97 28.19
CA LEU A 352 -5.42 5.98 27.74
C LEU A 352 -5.26 6.57 26.33
N LEU A 353 -6.16 6.24 25.40
CA LEU A 353 -6.20 6.85 24.07
C LEU A 353 -6.49 8.36 24.16
N ALA A 354 -7.48 8.75 24.98
CA ALA A 354 -7.86 10.15 25.18
C ALA A 354 -6.78 10.98 25.88
N GLU A 355 -5.91 10.37 26.70
CA GLU A 355 -4.75 11.02 27.30
C GLU A 355 -3.62 11.30 26.30
N GLY A 356 -3.65 10.65 25.13
CA GLY A 356 -2.68 10.82 24.06
C GLY A 356 -1.29 10.29 24.44
N TYR A 357 -1.20 9.27 25.30
CA TYR A 357 0.06 8.73 25.80
C TYR A 357 1.04 8.36 24.67
N ALA A 358 0.57 7.63 23.65
CA ALA A 358 1.37 7.25 22.49
C ALA A 358 1.91 8.47 21.72
N MET A 359 1.13 9.55 21.63
CA MET A 359 1.56 10.80 21.00
C MET A 359 2.61 11.52 21.83
N LYS A 360 2.45 11.59 23.16
CA LYS A 360 3.41 12.22 24.08
C LYS A 360 4.80 11.56 24.04
N ARG A 361 4.87 10.27 23.68
CA ARG A 361 6.14 9.53 23.50
C ARG A 361 6.86 9.81 22.17
N SER A 362 6.23 10.53 21.24
CA SER A 362 6.83 10.90 19.96
C SER A 362 7.28 12.36 19.96
N LEU A 363 8.48 12.61 19.43
CA LEU A 363 8.98 13.97 19.18
C LEU A 363 8.03 14.80 18.28
N ALA A 364 7.24 14.13 17.43
CA ALA A 364 6.22 14.78 16.59
C ALA A 364 4.96 15.18 17.38
N GLY A 365 4.66 14.49 18.49
CA GLY A 365 3.49 14.78 19.34
C GLY A 365 3.67 16.04 20.20
N ILE A 366 4.91 16.46 20.46
CA ILE A 366 5.23 17.70 21.20
C ILE A 366 4.70 18.96 20.48
N ASN A 367 4.46 18.89 19.16
CA ASN A 367 3.90 19.98 18.34
C ASN A 367 2.60 19.60 17.60
N GLY A 368 1.90 18.54 18.02
CA GLY A 368 0.60 18.16 17.43
C GLY A 368 0.67 17.61 16.00
N GLY A 369 1.81 17.07 15.55
CA GLY A 369 1.94 16.48 14.22
C GLY A 369 1.35 15.07 14.13
N LYS A 370 0.75 14.73 12.98
CA LYS A 370 0.27 13.37 12.62
C LYS A 370 1.34 12.27 12.67
N ALA A 371 2.62 12.63 12.83
CA ALA A 371 3.77 11.73 12.80
C ALA A 371 4.07 11.05 14.15
N ALA A 372 3.09 10.99 15.07
CA ALA A 372 3.24 10.24 16.32
C ALA A 372 3.40 8.73 16.12
N GLY A 373 3.02 8.23 14.94
CA GLY A 373 2.97 6.82 14.59
C GLY A 373 1.55 6.39 14.20
N SER A 374 1.42 5.14 13.82
CA SER A 374 0.16 4.57 13.38
C SER A 374 0.16 3.06 13.57
N VAL A 375 -1.03 2.47 13.55
CA VAL A 375 -1.24 1.02 13.51
C VAL A 375 -1.97 0.64 12.24
N ASN A 376 -1.78 -0.61 11.82
CA ASN A 376 -2.62 -1.22 10.81
C ASN A 376 -3.97 -1.55 11.46
N GLY A 377 -4.99 -0.76 11.11
CA GLY A 377 -6.29 -0.75 11.77
C GLY A 377 -7.27 -1.76 11.21
N LYS A 378 -7.14 -2.11 9.93
CA LYS A 378 -7.98 -3.11 9.27
C LYS A 378 -7.11 -4.20 8.67
N ASN A 379 -7.42 -5.44 9.02
CA ASN A 379 -6.89 -6.61 8.34
C ASN A 379 -7.37 -6.63 6.88
N ASP A 380 -6.76 -7.46 6.05
CA ASP A 380 -7.18 -7.61 4.65
C ASP A 380 -7.26 -9.10 4.31
N PHE A 381 -8.28 -9.45 3.53
CA PHE A 381 -8.61 -10.79 3.08
C PHE A 381 -9.06 -10.73 1.62
N VAL A 382 -8.61 -11.70 0.85
CA VAL A 382 -8.69 -11.68 -0.63
C VAL A 382 -9.00 -13.06 -1.21
N SER A 383 -9.38 -14.02 -0.37
CA SER A 383 -9.90 -15.32 -0.77
C SER A 383 -11.05 -15.77 0.13
N LEU A 384 -12.08 -16.38 -0.44
CA LEU A 384 -13.18 -17.00 0.30
C LEU A 384 -12.77 -18.31 0.99
N GLY A 385 -11.73 -18.97 0.49
CA GLY A 385 -11.29 -20.28 1.00
C GLY A 385 -10.48 -20.20 2.29
N ASP A 386 -10.05 -18.99 2.66
CA ASP A 386 -9.23 -18.74 3.84
C ASP A 386 -9.58 -17.36 4.43
N LEU A 387 -10.54 -17.37 5.35
CA LEU A 387 -10.90 -16.20 6.17
C LEU A 387 -10.31 -16.29 7.57
N GLU A 388 -9.58 -17.38 7.87
CA GLU A 388 -8.92 -17.58 9.15
C GLU A 388 -7.54 -16.92 9.15
N MET A 389 -6.82 -16.99 8.03
CA MET A 389 -5.51 -16.36 7.86
C MET A 389 -5.57 -15.02 7.12
N LEU A 390 -5.02 -14.00 7.76
CA LEU A 390 -4.87 -12.67 7.17
C LEU A 390 -3.76 -12.68 6.12
N ILE A 391 -3.87 -11.84 5.09
CA ILE A 391 -2.83 -11.75 4.05
C ILE A 391 -1.45 -11.31 4.56
N GLN A 392 -1.37 -10.76 5.78
CA GLN A 392 -0.13 -10.40 6.46
C GLN A 392 0.68 -11.63 6.90
N PHE A 393 0.00 -12.74 7.18
CA PHE A 393 0.60 -13.98 7.64
C PHE A 393 0.65 -15.04 6.56
N LEU A 394 -0.12 -14.84 5.48
CA LEU A 394 0.08 -15.62 4.27
C LEU A 394 1.50 -15.40 3.78
N ASP A 395 2.24 -16.50 3.73
CA ASP A 395 3.39 -16.49 2.86
C ASP A 395 2.84 -16.28 1.43
N TYR A 396 3.34 -15.30 0.68
CA TYR A 396 3.14 -15.28 -0.78
C TYR A 396 3.72 -16.55 -1.42
N ASN A 397 4.48 -17.32 -0.63
CA ASN A 397 4.90 -18.68 -0.84
C ASN A 397 4.13 -19.71 0.04
N GLU A 398 2.88 -19.55 0.47
CA GLU A 398 2.24 -20.56 1.36
C GLU A 398 1.53 -21.70 0.63
N ASP A 399 1.30 -21.57 -0.68
CA ASP A 399 1.24 -22.75 -1.54
C ASP A 399 2.62 -23.47 -1.61
N VAL A 400 3.69 -22.89 -1.05
CA VAL A 400 5.10 -23.29 -1.20
C VAL A 400 5.69 -23.88 0.09
N ILE A 401 4.95 -23.98 1.21
CA ILE A 401 5.28 -24.91 2.30
C ILE A 401 4.36 -26.14 2.21
N GLY A 402 4.65 -26.98 1.22
CA GLY A 402 4.01 -28.30 1.05
C GLY A 402 3.60 -28.67 -0.37
N GLY A 403 3.68 -27.78 -1.36
CA GLY A 403 3.25 -28.12 -2.73
C GLY A 403 3.50 -27.03 -3.76
N VAL A 404 4.77 -26.81 -4.10
CA VAL A 404 5.16 -25.90 -5.19
C VAL A 404 4.47 -26.31 -6.51
N ASP A 405 3.80 -25.37 -7.16
CA ASP A 405 3.76 -25.33 -8.62
C ASP A 405 4.90 -24.40 -9.07
N GLU A 406 6.07 -24.99 -9.38
CA GLU A 406 7.32 -24.29 -9.74
C GLU A 406 7.15 -23.38 -10.98
N GLY A 407 6.01 -23.44 -11.67
CA GLY A 407 5.73 -22.69 -12.89
C GLY A 407 5.40 -21.19 -12.73
N ASN A 408 5.10 -20.71 -11.51
CA ASN A 408 4.51 -19.35 -11.34
C ASN A 408 5.34 -18.36 -10.50
N TYR A 409 6.53 -18.74 -10.01
CA TYR A 409 7.39 -17.86 -9.20
C TYR A 409 8.85 -17.83 -9.72
N CYS A 410 9.46 -16.65 -9.74
CA CYS A 410 10.84 -16.45 -10.16
C CYS A 410 11.56 -15.44 -9.26
N HIS A 411 12.80 -15.72 -8.89
CA HIS A 411 13.67 -14.80 -8.16
C HIS A 411 15.00 -14.62 -8.88
N PHE A 412 15.51 -13.38 -8.91
CA PHE A 412 16.88 -13.09 -9.33
C PHE A 412 17.45 -11.84 -8.62
N TYR A 413 18.77 -11.69 -8.59
CA TYR A 413 19.41 -10.47 -8.10
C TYR A 413 19.65 -9.45 -9.22
N TYR A 414 19.69 -8.18 -8.83
CA TYR A 414 20.11 -7.09 -9.72
C TYR A 414 21.51 -7.34 -10.30
N THR A 415 21.65 -7.16 -11.61
CA THR A 415 22.95 -7.01 -12.27
C THR A 415 23.40 -5.55 -12.28
N LYS A 416 24.65 -5.31 -12.69
CA LYS A 416 25.20 -3.95 -12.84
C LYS A 416 24.39 -3.10 -13.82
N GLU A 417 23.85 -3.69 -14.88
CA GLU A 417 23.08 -2.99 -15.90
C GLU A 417 21.68 -2.65 -15.39
N MET A 418 21.10 -3.54 -14.58
CA MET A 418 19.77 -3.37 -14.00
C MET A 418 19.69 -2.24 -12.98
N VAL A 419 20.77 -1.94 -12.27
CA VAL A 419 20.76 -0.82 -11.29
C VAL A 419 20.79 0.56 -11.95
N LEU A 420 21.04 0.65 -13.26
CA LEU A 420 21.09 1.92 -13.99
C LEU A 420 19.73 2.38 -14.52
N GLY A 421 18.76 1.46 -14.57
CA GLY A 421 17.42 1.73 -15.06
C GLY A 421 16.59 0.46 -15.20
N PRO A 422 15.26 0.59 -15.33
CA PRO A 422 14.34 -0.53 -15.13
C PRO A 422 14.24 -1.46 -16.34
N VAL A 423 14.64 -1.00 -17.53
CA VAL A 423 14.46 -1.74 -18.80
C VAL A 423 15.06 -3.14 -18.76
N LYS A 424 16.29 -3.29 -18.24
CA LYS A 424 16.94 -4.60 -18.13
C LYS A 424 16.33 -5.49 -17.05
N VAL A 425 15.64 -4.92 -16.06
CA VAL A 425 14.85 -5.68 -15.08
C VAL A 425 13.58 -6.21 -15.75
N TRP A 426 12.88 -5.37 -16.52
CA TRP A 426 11.66 -5.76 -17.24
C TRP A 426 11.94 -6.86 -18.26
N GLU A 427 12.97 -6.70 -19.08
CA GLU A 427 13.42 -7.72 -20.04
C GLU A 427 13.69 -9.06 -19.34
N ARG A 428 14.43 -9.03 -18.23
CA ARG A 428 14.73 -10.25 -17.47
C ARG A 428 13.48 -10.90 -16.87
N GLY A 429 12.55 -10.09 -16.36
CA GLY A 429 11.27 -10.59 -15.85
C GLY A 429 10.41 -11.22 -16.94
N VAL A 430 10.41 -10.66 -18.14
CA VAL A 430 9.75 -11.26 -19.31
C VAL A 430 10.45 -12.55 -19.71
N ASP A 431 11.76 -12.56 -19.83
CA ASP A 431 12.53 -13.75 -20.24
C ASP A 431 12.35 -14.94 -19.29
N ALA A 432 12.14 -14.68 -18.00
CA ALA A 432 11.84 -15.70 -17.00
C ALA A 432 10.59 -16.53 -17.33
N PHE A 433 9.59 -15.94 -18.01
CA PHE A 433 8.27 -16.55 -18.08
C PHE A 433 7.54 -16.48 -19.41
N CYS A 434 7.96 -15.59 -20.30
CA CYS A 434 7.39 -15.35 -21.63
C CYS A 434 8.37 -15.71 -22.75
N GLY A 435 9.57 -16.22 -22.42
CA GLY A 435 10.56 -16.73 -23.35
C GLY A 435 10.14 -18.06 -24.00
N VAL A 436 10.81 -18.40 -25.11
CA VAL A 436 10.48 -19.53 -26.01
C VAL A 436 10.26 -20.86 -25.28
N GLU A 437 9.23 -21.61 -25.70
CA GLU A 437 8.87 -22.95 -25.20
C GLU A 437 10.12 -23.82 -24.96
N GLY A 438 10.28 -24.29 -23.72
CA GLY A 438 11.38 -25.16 -23.29
C GLY A 438 12.59 -24.46 -22.65
N GLY A 439 12.58 -23.12 -22.51
CA GLY A 439 13.67 -22.34 -21.89
C GLY A 439 13.39 -21.70 -20.53
N GLY A 440 12.12 -21.60 -20.11
CA GLY A 440 11.66 -20.79 -18.96
C GLY A 440 12.28 -21.11 -17.59
N GLY A 441 12.89 -22.29 -17.42
CA GLY A 441 13.53 -22.67 -16.16
C GLY A 441 14.98 -22.19 -15.98
N ARG A 442 15.63 -21.54 -16.97
CA ARG A 442 17.09 -21.27 -16.91
C ARG A 442 17.49 -19.91 -16.33
N LEU A 443 16.54 -19.00 -16.14
CA LEU A 443 16.84 -17.61 -15.75
C LEU A 443 16.32 -17.25 -14.35
N CYS A 444 15.47 -18.09 -13.78
CA CYS A 444 15.08 -18.06 -12.39
C CYS A 444 16.08 -18.86 -11.56
N LEU A 445 16.36 -18.37 -10.36
CA LEU A 445 17.17 -19.12 -9.41
C LEU A 445 16.33 -20.30 -8.91
N PRO A 446 16.84 -21.54 -8.94
CA PRO A 446 16.11 -22.69 -8.42
C PRO A 446 15.74 -22.47 -6.96
N LEU A 447 14.46 -22.63 -6.64
CA LEU A 447 14.05 -22.80 -5.24
C LEU A 447 14.69 -24.10 -4.76
N SER A 448 15.48 -24.02 -3.69
CA SER A 448 16.28 -25.13 -3.15
C SER A 448 15.51 -26.47 -3.16
N GLY A 449 16.11 -27.49 -3.77
CA GLY A 449 15.59 -28.87 -3.81
C GLY A 449 15.78 -29.67 -2.52
#